data_AF-T5AA26-F1
#
_entry.id   AF-T5AA26-F1
#
_cell.length_a   1.000
_cell.length_b   1.000
_cell.length_c   1.000
_cell.angle_alpha   90.00
_cell.angle_beta   90.00
_cell.angle_gamma   90.00
#
_symmetry.space_group_name_H-M   'P 1'
#
loop_
_entity.id
_entity.type
_entity.pdbx_description
1 polymer ?
#
loop_
_entity_poly.entity_id
_entity_poly.type
_entity_poly.pdbx_seq_one_letter_code
_entity_poly.pdbx_strand_id
1 'polypeptide(L)'
;MFLKCRDGKPHPYLIILASSDSDFPDHLLPVLKDATSSKRTPSLIQCLICYSNDREADIERIGLTKHEEFLDSVGRLQHVREGTITLTSEILKLNQSIQASTEKLAKHKGALVNTTAIRQNIADATNALSESLKVLHALNNSHDLVRRKKYYLALKSLEDLQNEHLVPILQNRYATQHRLADVIQKSIPESQKTISEAVMTDLNTWLFRIRETSQFLGEVAFYHTELRRSRQRKRVEDDQFLSNFKLNSAIELVCDESVEFDVLNNEELQVDFTPLFEALHIHDALGQCDRFRSEYATTRRQQKDLLLPNSVELLADDETSLSSLLEGIAGFAIIEKATMRRVPHLRSPADVEELWESMCSAAITLTSRAINDVGNAEVLLKIKGFIALFVQTMEGWGYSIATLDTFLLTLFDKYAELLKRRFGEDFQEIVSTDDYMPMAINSLEEYEKVINVSWFIQDQPIEELAFPCVLPFSQMYPLCCIDIRNFLNQFYFFSDDHFQHSDVIDETLRKSLDQLLIEKVCQSLVERLSSQYLGQIVQILINLEHFEIACQELEQLLVRARSSTSAGGPLKLKATENFRNNKKTAEKRIFELVNSKIDDLVDTAEYDW
;
A
#
# COMPACT_ATOMS: atom_id res chain seq x y z
N MET A 1 136.96 -30.12 29.13
CA MET A 1 137.87 -31.28 29.17
C MET A 1 139.27 -30.75 29.49
N PHE A 2 139.88 -31.36 30.49
CA PHE A 2 141.13 -31.09 31.22
C PHE A 2 142.31 -30.30 30.60
N LEU A 3 142.92 -29.47 31.47
CA LEU A 3 144.36 -29.26 31.78
C LEU A 3 145.35 -28.84 30.66
N LYS A 4 146.04 -27.71 30.83
CA LYS A 4 147.36 -27.62 31.51
C LYS A 4 147.90 -26.18 31.54
N CYS A 5 148.41 -25.79 32.71
CA CYS A 5 149.27 -24.62 32.94
C CYS A 5 150.50 -24.60 32.02
N ARG A 6 151.02 -23.41 31.68
CA ARG A 6 152.29 -22.92 32.25
C ARG A 6 152.71 -21.52 31.76
N ASP A 7 153.08 -20.72 32.76
CA ASP A 7 154.15 -19.71 32.79
C ASP A 7 153.93 -18.32 32.13
N GLY A 8 153.48 -17.38 32.98
CA GLY A 8 154.36 -16.33 33.52
C GLY A 8 154.63 -15.09 32.66
N LYS A 9 153.91 -13.99 32.97
CA LYS A 9 154.41 -12.59 33.07
C LYS A 9 153.28 -11.63 33.57
N PRO A 10 153.63 -10.51 34.23
CA PRO A 10 152.74 -9.76 35.13
C PRO A 10 151.64 -8.98 34.39
N HIS A 11 150.52 -8.78 35.09
CA HIS A 11 149.19 -8.37 34.58
C HIS A 11 148.82 -6.86 34.61
N PRO A 12 149.71 -5.83 34.58
CA PRO A 12 149.25 -4.44 34.65
C PRO A 12 148.69 -3.89 33.32
N TYR A 13 148.48 -4.72 32.29
CA TYR A 13 147.86 -4.35 31.02
C TYR A 13 146.33 -4.54 30.98
N LEU A 14 145.72 -5.12 32.02
CA LEU A 14 144.31 -5.51 31.98
C LEU A 14 143.33 -4.37 32.32
N ILE A 15 143.81 -3.15 32.52
CA ILE A 15 142.97 -1.95 32.71
C ILE A 15 142.72 -1.20 31.38
N ILE A 16 143.42 -1.55 30.29
CA ILE A 16 143.43 -0.74 29.05
C ILE A 16 142.50 -1.28 27.95
N LEU A 17 141.84 -2.42 28.13
CA LEU A 17 140.95 -3.03 27.12
C LEU A 17 139.69 -3.67 27.74
N ALA A 18 138.78 -2.85 28.24
CA ALA A 18 137.36 -3.23 28.35
C ALA A 18 136.49 -1.97 28.35
N SER A 19 136.05 -1.60 27.16
CA SER A 19 135.02 -0.62 26.88
C SER A 19 133.64 -1.18 27.23
N SER A 20 133.10 -0.80 28.41
CA SER A 20 131.67 -0.85 28.72
C SER A 20 131.38 -0.10 30.04
N ASP A 21 130.63 0.99 29.92
CA ASP A 21 130.37 2.07 30.90
C ASP A 21 129.59 1.71 32.18
N SER A 22 129.62 0.47 32.68
CA SER A 22 128.87 0.09 33.90
C SER A 22 129.73 -0.25 35.12
N ASP A 23 130.95 -0.76 34.93
CA ASP A 23 131.77 -1.33 36.02
C ASP A 23 132.98 -0.44 36.37
N PHE A 24 133.03 0.75 35.77
CA PHE A 24 134.10 1.73 35.91
C PHE A 24 134.30 2.24 37.36
N PRO A 25 133.24 2.57 38.15
CA PRO A 25 133.44 3.03 39.51
C PRO A 25 133.88 1.91 40.47
N ASP A 26 133.42 0.68 40.26
CA ASP A 26 133.70 -0.47 41.14
C ASP A 26 135.14 -0.99 41.01
N HIS A 27 135.80 -0.73 39.88
CA HIS A 27 137.23 -1.00 39.67
C HIS A 27 138.15 0.17 40.03
N LEU A 28 137.60 1.38 40.21
CA LEU A 28 138.35 2.57 40.61
C LEU A 28 138.58 2.63 42.13
N LEU A 29 137.63 2.12 42.93
CA LEU A 29 137.73 2.08 44.39
C LEU A 29 138.92 1.27 44.93
N PRO A 30 139.22 0.05 44.43
CA PRO A 30 140.38 -0.73 44.87
C PRO A 30 141.71 -0.06 44.53
N VAL A 31 141.79 0.57 43.34
CA VAL A 31 142.99 1.26 42.84
C VAL A 31 143.24 2.57 43.61
N LEU A 32 142.19 3.31 43.98
CA LEU A 32 142.29 4.44 44.89
C LEU A 32 142.71 4.02 46.30
N LYS A 33 142.25 2.86 46.79
CA LYS A 33 142.62 2.29 48.10
C LYS A 33 144.09 1.82 48.13
N ASP A 34 144.57 1.19 47.06
CA ASP A 34 145.98 0.79 46.91
C ASP A 34 146.91 1.99 46.66
N ALA A 35 146.45 3.02 45.94
CA ALA A 35 147.24 4.23 45.70
C ALA A 35 147.36 5.11 46.95
N THR A 36 146.36 5.11 47.84
CA THR A 36 146.42 5.81 49.13
C THR A 36 147.24 5.05 50.17
N SER A 37 147.20 3.71 50.19
CA SER A 37 148.03 2.90 51.09
C SER A 37 149.52 2.90 50.71
N SER A 38 149.86 3.09 49.44
CA SER A 38 151.24 3.06 48.92
C SER A 38 151.92 4.42 48.66
N LYS A 39 151.28 5.55 49.03
CA LYS A 39 151.78 6.94 48.80
C LYS A 39 152.17 7.26 47.33
N ARG A 40 151.54 6.63 46.33
CA ARG A 40 151.77 6.86 44.88
C ARG A 40 150.65 7.65 44.19
N THR A 41 149.99 8.53 44.92
CA THR A 41 148.96 9.45 44.41
C THR A 41 149.41 10.40 43.28
N PRO A 42 150.63 11.02 43.30
CA PRO A 42 150.98 11.97 42.25
C PRO A 42 151.20 11.29 40.88
N SER A 43 151.70 10.05 40.87
CA SER A 43 151.94 9.28 39.65
C SER A 43 150.64 8.89 38.93
N LEU A 44 149.60 8.57 39.70
CA LEU A 44 148.28 8.22 39.16
C LEU A 44 147.56 9.45 38.59
N ILE A 45 147.66 10.59 39.26
CA ILE A 45 147.12 11.87 38.77
C ILE A 45 147.82 12.26 37.45
N GLN A 46 149.14 12.11 37.36
CA GLN A 46 149.85 12.42 36.12
C GLN A 46 149.48 11.49 34.96
N CYS A 47 149.19 10.21 35.23
CA CYS A 47 148.68 9.30 34.20
C CYS A 47 147.26 9.65 33.75
N LEU A 48 146.38 10.05 34.68
CA LEU A 48 145.01 10.49 34.35
C LEU A 48 145.00 11.80 33.57
N ILE A 49 145.88 12.75 33.91
CA ILE A 49 146.03 14.01 33.15
C ILE A 49 146.54 13.73 31.74
N CYS A 50 147.53 12.85 31.56
CA CYS A 50 147.98 12.46 30.22
C CYS A 50 146.87 11.77 29.43
N TYR A 51 146.09 10.88 30.07
CA TYR A 51 144.97 10.21 29.39
C TYR A 51 143.83 11.16 29.00
N SER A 52 143.48 12.13 29.86
CA SER A 52 142.49 13.16 29.52
C SER A 52 142.97 13.99 28.33
N ASN A 53 144.23 14.43 28.33
CA ASN A 53 144.78 15.22 27.24
C ASN A 53 144.86 14.42 25.93
N ASP A 54 145.21 13.13 25.98
CA ASP A 54 145.21 12.26 24.80
C ASP A 54 143.78 12.05 24.27
N ARG A 55 142.79 11.88 25.14
CA ARG A 55 141.38 11.78 24.75
C ARG A 55 140.84 13.09 24.18
N GLU A 56 141.24 14.22 24.74
CA GLU A 56 140.81 15.53 24.26
C GLU A 56 141.46 15.86 22.91
N ALA A 57 142.73 15.51 22.72
CA ALA A 57 143.40 15.58 21.42
C ALA A 57 142.78 14.62 20.39
N ASP A 58 142.37 13.41 20.79
CA ASP A 58 141.65 12.48 19.92
C ASP A 58 140.26 12.99 19.55
N ILE A 59 139.54 13.62 20.49
CA ILE A 59 138.23 14.24 20.25
C ILE A 59 138.38 15.46 19.35
N GLU A 60 139.39 16.32 19.53
CA GLU A 60 139.67 17.43 18.63
C GLU A 60 140.03 16.94 17.22
N ARG A 61 140.82 15.87 17.11
CA ARG A 61 141.16 15.26 15.81
C ARG A 61 139.94 14.64 15.11
N ILE A 62 139.03 14.03 15.86
CA ILE A 62 137.77 13.48 15.32
C ILE A 62 136.78 14.61 14.98
N GLY A 63 136.71 15.66 15.81
CA GLY A 63 135.89 16.84 15.58
C GLY A 63 136.30 17.62 14.33
N LEU A 64 137.60 17.70 14.04
CA LEU A 64 138.13 18.33 12.82
C LEU A 64 137.96 17.48 11.55
N THR A 65 137.85 16.15 11.68
CA THR A 65 137.76 15.24 10.52
C THR A 65 136.34 14.76 10.20
N LYS A 66 135.37 14.87 11.13
CA LYS A 66 134.00 14.36 10.99
C LYS A 66 132.88 15.37 11.30
N HIS A 67 133.16 16.67 11.22
CA HIS A 67 132.12 17.70 11.43
C HIS A 67 130.97 17.58 10.41
N GLU A 68 131.28 17.14 9.18
CA GLU A 68 130.33 16.99 8.08
C GLU A 68 129.32 15.86 8.34
N GLU A 69 129.75 14.67 8.76
CA GLU A 69 128.86 13.53 9.05
C GLU A 69 127.91 13.78 10.24
N PHE A 70 128.38 14.54 11.25
CA PHE A 70 127.56 14.94 12.39
C PHE A 70 126.51 15.98 11.99
N LEU A 71 126.90 17.00 11.21
CA LEU A 71 125.96 17.97 10.63
C LEU A 71 124.90 17.27 9.76
N ASP A 72 125.30 16.27 8.98
CA ASP A 72 124.38 15.46 8.16
C ASP A 72 123.38 14.66 9.02
N SER A 73 123.83 14.09 10.13
CA SER A 73 122.99 13.31 11.04
C SER A 73 122.01 14.20 11.82
N VAL A 74 122.46 15.39 12.25
CA VAL A 74 121.60 16.41 12.85
C VAL A 74 120.59 16.94 11.83
N GLY A 75 121.01 17.15 10.58
CA GLY A 75 120.14 17.51 9.46
C GLY A 75 119.05 16.47 9.20
N ARG A 76 119.39 15.17 9.23
CA ARG A 76 118.42 14.08 9.09
C ARG A 76 117.42 14.03 10.25
N LEU A 77 117.86 14.23 11.50
CA LEU A 77 116.96 14.32 12.66
C LEU A 77 116.04 15.53 12.57
N GLN A 78 116.55 16.66 12.08
CA GLN A 78 115.75 17.85 11.84
C GLN A 78 114.70 17.61 10.75
N HIS A 79 115.06 16.94 9.65
CA HIS A 79 114.10 16.54 8.62
C HIS A 79 113.05 15.53 9.11
N VAL A 80 113.41 14.56 9.95
CA VAL A 80 112.42 13.64 10.56
C VAL A 80 111.48 14.40 11.50
N ARG A 81 112.00 15.36 12.26
CA ARG A 81 111.18 16.23 13.11
C ARG A 81 110.23 17.11 12.28
N GLU A 82 110.72 17.71 11.20
CA GLU A 82 109.91 18.46 10.23
C GLU A 82 108.85 17.55 9.58
N GLY A 83 109.22 16.32 9.19
CA GLY A 83 108.31 15.29 8.68
C GLY A 83 107.23 14.88 9.69
N THR A 84 107.57 14.80 10.98
CA THR A 84 106.61 14.46 12.04
C THR A 84 105.67 15.63 12.32
N ILE A 85 106.17 16.86 12.28
CA ILE A 85 105.36 18.08 12.43
C ILE A 85 104.40 18.25 11.24
N THR A 86 104.87 17.99 10.02
CA THR A 86 104.02 18.02 8.82
C THR A 86 102.96 16.93 8.87
N LEU A 87 103.32 15.68 9.21
CA LEU A 87 102.37 14.58 9.36
C LEU A 87 101.32 14.85 10.46
N THR A 88 101.73 15.35 11.62
CA THR A 88 100.78 15.73 12.68
C THR A 88 99.86 16.87 12.25
N SER A 89 100.37 17.83 11.48
CA SER A 89 99.53 18.89 10.89
C SER A 89 98.54 18.34 9.87
N GLU A 90 98.93 17.35 9.07
CA GLU A 90 98.04 16.69 8.10
C GLU A 90 96.98 15.84 8.81
N ILE A 91 97.35 15.11 9.86
CA ILE A 91 96.41 14.35 10.69
C ILE A 91 95.41 15.27 11.36
N LEU A 92 95.84 16.44 11.88
CA LEU A 92 94.94 17.42 12.47
C LEU A 92 94.02 18.04 11.42
N LYS A 93 94.53 18.38 10.23
CA LYS A 93 93.72 18.86 9.11
C LYS A 93 92.70 17.80 8.66
N LEU A 94 93.12 16.54 8.57
CA LEU A 94 92.24 15.43 8.21
C LEU A 94 91.17 15.21 9.27
N ASN A 95 91.53 15.24 10.56
CA ASN A 95 90.59 15.08 11.66
C ASN A 95 89.57 16.23 11.70
N GLN A 96 90.01 17.47 11.52
CA GLN A 96 89.11 18.62 11.37
C GLN A 96 88.19 18.47 10.15
N SER A 97 88.71 17.99 9.02
CA SER A 97 87.91 17.72 7.82
C SER A 97 86.88 16.61 8.03
N ILE A 98 87.26 15.52 8.71
CA ILE A 98 86.36 14.42 9.06
C ILE A 98 85.29 14.90 10.03
N GLN A 99 85.65 15.68 11.04
CA GLN A 99 84.70 16.21 12.02
C GLN A 99 83.71 17.18 11.37
N ALA A 100 84.18 18.09 10.53
CA ALA A 100 83.34 18.99 9.76
C ALA A 100 82.41 18.22 8.79
N SER A 101 82.93 17.16 8.15
CA SER A 101 82.13 16.29 7.27
C SER A 101 81.08 15.48 8.05
N THR A 102 81.43 14.99 9.23
CA THR A 102 80.53 14.24 10.13
C THR A 102 79.43 15.13 10.68
N GLU A 103 79.74 16.38 11.04
CA GLU A 103 78.74 17.33 11.51
C GLU A 103 77.77 17.74 10.39
N LYS A 104 78.29 17.96 9.17
CA LYS A 104 77.45 18.18 7.98
C LYS A 104 76.55 16.97 7.70
N LEU A 105 77.10 15.76 7.80
CA LEU A 105 76.35 14.51 7.61
C LEU A 105 75.28 14.31 8.69
N ALA A 106 75.57 14.62 9.95
CA ALA A 106 74.61 14.56 11.05
C ALA A 106 73.45 15.55 10.83
N LYS A 107 73.73 16.78 10.40
CA LYS A 107 72.71 17.76 10.00
C LYS A 107 71.86 17.26 8.83
N HIS A 108 72.48 16.67 7.82
CA HIS A 108 71.75 16.08 6.68
C HIS A 108 70.90 14.87 7.09
N LYS A 109 71.39 14.02 7.98
CA LYS A 109 70.62 12.89 8.53
C LYS A 109 69.46 13.36 9.40
N GLY A 110 69.64 14.39 10.22
CA GLY A 110 68.56 15.02 10.98
C GLY A 110 67.48 15.63 10.06
N ALA A 111 67.91 16.35 9.02
CA ALA A 111 67.00 16.84 7.99
C ALA A 111 66.27 15.69 7.28
N LEU A 112 66.97 14.60 6.95
CA LEU A 112 66.37 13.42 6.33
C LEU A 112 65.30 12.80 7.23
N VAL A 113 65.57 12.61 8.52
CA VAL A 113 64.61 12.08 9.50
C VAL A 113 63.37 12.98 9.59
N ASN A 114 63.57 14.29 9.64
CA ASN A 114 62.45 15.25 9.64
C ASN A 114 61.64 15.16 8.34
N THR A 115 62.30 15.06 7.18
CA THR A 115 61.59 14.88 5.90
C THR A 115 60.87 13.54 5.80
N THR A 116 61.40 12.46 6.40
CA THR A 116 60.69 11.18 6.47
C THR A 116 59.48 11.24 7.37
N ALA A 117 59.56 11.92 8.52
CA ALA A 117 58.42 12.13 9.40
C ALA A 117 57.33 12.98 8.72
N ILE A 118 57.72 14.05 8.02
CA ILE A 118 56.79 14.85 7.21
C ILE A 118 56.16 14.00 6.11
N ARG A 119 56.95 13.18 5.40
CA ARG A 119 56.43 12.29 4.36
C ARG A 119 55.43 11.27 4.93
N GLN A 120 55.69 10.74 6.11
CA GLN A 120 54.79 9.81 6.78
C GLN A 120 53.49 10.49 7.21
N ASN A 121 53.58 11.68 7.81
CA ASN A 121 52.39 12.48 8.12
C ASN A 121 51.57 12.84 6.87
N ILE A 122 52.23 13.15 5.76
CA ILE A 122 51.57 13.39 4.47
C ILE A 122 50.90 12.10 3.96
N ALA A 123 51.57 10.96 4.05
CA ALA A 123 50.99 9.67 3.64
C ALA A 123 49.77 9.32 4.50
N ASP A 124 49.84 9.48 5.82
CA ASP A 124 48.74 9.24 6.74
C ASP A 124 47.56 10.19 6.47
N ALA A 125 47.83 11.48 6.21
CA ALA A 125 46.81 12.44 5.82
C ALA A 125 46.17 12.08 4.47
N THR A 126 46.96 11.62 3.50
CA THR A 126 46.47 11.22 2.18
C THR A 126 45.59 9.98 2.27
N ASN A 127 46.00 8.98 3.07
CA ASN A 127 45.22 7.78 3.35
C ASN A 127 43.89 8.15 4.03
N ALA A 128 43.93 9.00 5.06
CA ALA A 128 42.74 9.46 5.76
C ALA A 128 41.77 10.26 4.85
N LEU A 129 42.31 11.07 3.92
CA LEU A 129 41.49 11.76 2.92
C LEU A 129 40.89 10.79 1.91
N SER A 130 41.64 9.78 1.47
CA SER A 130 41.14 8.79 0.51
C SER A 130 40.01 7.92 1.07
N GLU A 131 40.09 7.56 2.35
CA GLU A 131 39.06 6.80 3.05
C GLU A 131 37.82 7.65 3.34
N SER A 132 37.98 8.91 3.78
CA SER A 132 36.84 9.81 3.96
C SER A 132 36.12 10.11 2.63
N LEU A 133 36.85 10.20 1.51
CA LEU A 133 36.25 10.30 0.17
C LEU A 133 35.41 9.08 -0.19
N LYS A 134 35.84 7.86 0.15
CA LYS A 134 35.04 6.64 -0.11
C LYS A 134 33.72 6.67 0.65
N VAL A 135 33.75 7.05 1.93
CA VAL A 135 32.53 7.19 2.75
C VAL A 135 31.60 8.26 2.18
N LEU A 136 32.14 9.40 1.75
CA LEU A 136 31.36 10.48 1.12
C LEU A 136 30.78 10.06 -0.24
N HIS A 137 31.51 9.29 -1.05
CA HIS A 137 30.99 8.76 -2.31
C HIS A 137 29.87 7.75 -2.08
N ALA A 138 29.99 6.88 -1.08
CA ALA A 138 28.92 5.95 -0.71
C ALA A 138 27.67 6.70 -0.24
N LEU A 139 27.83 7.76 0.56
CA LEU A 139 26.74 8.62 1.00
C LEU A 139 26.11 9.40 -0.18
N ASN A 140 26.91 9.92 -1.10
CA ASN A 140 26.38 10.61 -2.26
C ASN A 140 25.62 9.64 -3.19
N ASN A 141 26.09 8.39 -3.32
CA ASN A 141 25.38 7.34 -4.05
C ASN A 141 24.04 7.01 -3.40
N SER A 142 23.95 6.91 -2.07
CA SER A 142 22.67 6.69 -1.40
C SER A 142 21.69 7.84 -1.65
N HIS A 143 22.15 9.09 -1.58
CA HIS A 143 21.32 10.26 -1.95
C HIS A 143 20.90 10.27 -3.43
N ASP A 144 21.78 9.88 -4.35
CA ASP A 144 21.44 9.77 -5.77
C ASP A 144 20.45 8.62 -6.02
N LEU A 145 20.51 7.53 -5.27
CA LEU A 145 19.51 6.45 -5.31
C LEU A 145 18.14 6.92 -4.80
N VAL A 146 18.09 7.74 -3.75
CA VAL A 146 16.85 8.38 -3.28
C VAL A 146 16.27 9.28 -4.37
N ARG A 147 17.09 10.09 -5.05
CA ARG A 147 16.64 10.93 -6.18
C ARG A 147 16.11 10.11 -7.35
N ARG A 148 16.67 8.91 -7.59
CA ARG A 148 16.21 7.96 -8.62
C ARG A 148 14.99 7.14 -8.19
N LYS A 149 14.39 7.42 -7.02
CA LYS A 149 13.26 6.69 -6.43
C LYS A 149 13.51 5.20 -6.15
N LYS A 150 14.77 4.79 -6.02
CA LYS A 150 15.13 3.40 -5.67
C LYS A 150 15.34 3.26 -4.17
N TYR A 151 14.25 3.41 -3.42
CA TYR A 151 14.29 3.55 -1.97
C TYR A 151 14.84 2.32 -1.23
N TYR A 152 14.49 1.11 -1.66
CA TYR A 152 15.03 -0.12 -1.06
C TYR A 152 16.55 -0.23 -1.23
N LEU A 153 17.05 0.04 -2.44
CA LEU A 153 18.50 0.05 -2.70
C LEU A 153 19.21 1.18 -1.94
N ALA A 154 18.55 2.33 -1.76
CA ALA A 154 19.07 3.40 -0.93
C ALA A 154 19.19 2.98 0.54
N LEU A 155 18.16 2.34 1.11
CA LEU A 155 18.20 1.79 2.47
C LEU A 155 19.31 0.74 2.63
N LYS A 156 19.39 -0.21 1.69
CA LYS A 156 20.47 -1.19 1.69
C LYS A 156 21.85 -0.54 1.61
N SER A 157 22.02 0.48 0.76
CA SER A 157 23.30 1.20 0.67
C SER A 157 23.65 1.98 1.95
N LEU A 158 22.65 2.45 2.69
CA LEU A 158 22.84 3.08 4.00
C LEU A 158 23.22 2.05 5.08
N GLU A 159 22.61 0.86 5.04
CA GLU A 159 22.97 -0.26 5.91
C GLU A 159 24.37 -0.79 5.61
N ASP A 160 24.73 -0.94 4.33
CA ASP A 160 26.07 -1.33 3.88
C ASP A 160 27.10 -0.27 4.34
N LEU A 161 26.78 1.02 4.23
CA LEU A 161 27.62 2.11 4.74
C LEU A 161 27.78 2.02 6.27
N GLN A 162 26.71 1.69 7.00
CA GLN A 162 26.75 1.50 8.44
C GLN A 162 27.64 0.31 8.84
N ASN A 163 27.48 -0.83 8.17
CA ASN A 163 28.14 -2.08 8.54
C ASN A 163 29.58 -2.17 8.03
N GLU A 164 29.84 -1.81 6.77
CA GLU A 164 31.16 -1.95 6.14
C GLU A 164 32.10 -0.78 6.44
N HIS A 165 31.57 0.44 6.60
CA HIS A 165 32.39 1.64 6.70
C HIS A 165 32.33 2.29 8.09
N LEU A 166 31.16 2.43 8.71
CA LEU A 166 31.06 3.14 10.00
C LEU A 166 31.49 2.29 11.20
N VAL A 167 31.04 1.04 11.31
CA VAL A 167 31.37 0.17 12.46
C VAL A 167 32.89 -0.02 12.65
N PRO A 168 33.69 -0.29 11.60
CA PRO A 168 35.15 -0.42 11.75
C PRO A 168 35.85 0.90 12.13
N ILE A 169 35.37 2.03 11.63
CA ILE A 169 35.95 3.37 11.90
C ILE A 169 35.61 3.81 13.34
N LEU A 170 34.43 3.48 13.85
CA LEU A 170 34.00 3.80 15.21
C LEU A 170 34.70 2.93 16.26
N GLN A 171 35.04 1.68 15.95
CA GLN A 171 35.82 0.82 16.85
C GLN A 171 37.26 1.33 17.04
N ASN A 172 37.81 2.03 16.05
CA ASN A 172 39.13 2.67 16.15
C ASN A 172 39.03 4.09 16.76
N ARG A 173 39.09 4.17 18.09
CA ARG A 173 39.01 5.41 18.89
C ARG A 173 40.06 6.48 18.52
N TYR A 174 41.13 6.11 17.82
CA TYR A 174 42.24 6.99 17.41
C TYR A 174 42.17 7.43 15.93
N ALA A 175 41.16 7.01 15.16
CA ALA A 175 41.01 7.42 13.77
C ALA A 175 40.56 8.89 13.68
N THR A 176 41.25 9.70 12.87
CA THR A 176 40.92 11.11 12.62
C THR A 176 39.53 11.31 12.01
N GLN A 177 38.97 10.25 11.40
CA GLN A 177 37.66 10.22 10.77
C GLN A 177 36.50 9.95 11.75
N HIS A 178 36.77 9.65 13.02
CA HIS A 178 35.72 9.35 14.00
C HIS A 178 34.67 10.48 14.12
N ARG A 179 35.08 11.75 13.96
CA ARG A 179 34.13 12.88 13.97
C ARG A 179 33.21 12.86 12.74
N LEU A 180 33.75 12.56 11.56
CA LEU A 180 32.95 12.42 10.34
C LEU A 180 31.99 11.24 10.47
N ALA A 181 32.48 10.09 10.95
CA ALA A 181 31.68 8.89 11.16
C ALA A 181 30.53 9.13 12.17
N ASP A 182 30.77 9.84 13.27
CA ASP A 182 29.73 10.17 14.27
C ASP A 182 28.67 11.13 13.69
N VAL A 183 29.07 12.12 12.88
CA VAL A 183 28.11 13.00 12.18
C VAL A 183 27.27 12.21 11.19
N ILE A 184 27.89 11.33 10.39
CA ILE A 184 27.17 10.51 9.41
C ILE A 184 26.23 9.54 10.12
N GLN A 185 26.66 8.90 11.21
CA GLN A 185 25.82 7.99 11.99
C GLN A 185 24.59 8.71 12.56
N LYS A 186 24.72 9.95 13.02
CA LYS A 186 23.58 10.78 13.45
C LYS A 186 22.65 11.16 12.30
N SER A 187 23.16 11.26 11.07
CA SER A 187 22.36 11.59 9.88
C SER A 187 21.64 10.39 9.24
N ILE A 188 22.00 9.14 9.58
CA ILE A 188 21.34 7.94 9.03
C ILE A 188 19.87 7.87 9.44
N PRO A 189 19.47 8.03 10.72
CA PRO A 189 18.06 8.04 11.11
C PRO A 189 17.26 9.15 10.42
N GLU A 190 17.87 10.32 10.22
CA GLU A 190 17.25 11.43 9.49
C GLU A 190 17.03 11.06 8.02
N SER A 191 18.02 10.46 7.37
CA SER A 191 17.91 9.99 5.99
C SER A 191 16.88 8.87 5.84
N GLN A 192 16.80 7.93 6.79
CA GLN A 192 15.76 6.90 6.83
C GLN A 192 14.36 7.50 6.96
N LYS A 193 14.22 8.55 7.78
CA LYS A 193 12.96 9.29 7.91
C LYS A 193 12.60 10.03 6.62
N THR A 194 13.56 10.66 5.95
CA THR A 194 13.31 11.29 4.65
C THR A 194 12.89 10.26 3.60
N ILE A 195 13.49 9.06 3.61
CA ILE A 195 13.09 7.96 2.72
C ILE A 195 11.66 7.50 3.04
N SER A 196 11.31 7.31 4.32
CA SER A 196 9.95 6.90 4.69
C SER A 196 8.90 7.95 4.34
N GLU A 197 9.21 9.24 4.53
CA GLU A 197 8.34 10.35 4.10
C GLU A 197 8.19 10.37 2.57
N ALA A 198 9.28 10.19 1.80
CA ALA A 198 9.22 10.15 0.34
C ALA A 198 8.39 8.97 -0.18
N VAL A 199 8.56 7.78 0.41
CA VAL A 199 7.78 6.58 0.10
C VAL A 199 6.29 6.80 0.38
N MET A 200 5.96 7.45 1.50
CA MET A 200 4.58 7.83 1.81
C MET A 200 4.01 8.85 0.81
N THR A 201 4.82 9.79 0.31
CA THR A 201 4.35 10.71 -0.74
C THR A 201 4.07 10.01 -2.07
N ASP A 202 4.90 9.04 -2.46
CA ASP A 202 4.66 8.23 -3.65
C ASP A 202 3.42 7.34 -3.48
N LEU A 203 3.22 6.75 -2.29
CA LEU A 203 2.02 6.00 -1.95
C LEU A 203 0.76 6.88 -1.97
N ASN A 204 0.79 8.08 -1.42
CA ASN A 204 -0.34 9.01 -1.46
C ASN A 204 -0.67 9.46 -2.89
N THR A 205 0.36 9.66 -3.73
CA THR A 205 0.17 9.96 -5.15
C THR A 205 -0.50 8.79 -5.87
N TRP A 206 -0.09 7.56 -5.55
CA TRP A 206 -0.72 6.35 -6.07
C TRP A 206 -2.16 6.20 -5.58
N LEU A 207 -2.43 6.42 -4.29
CA LEU A 207 -3.79 6.40 -3.73
C LEU A 207 -4.71 7.45 -4.37
N PHE A 208 -4.17 8.59 -4.80
CA PHE A 208 -4.90 9.60 -5.55
C PHE A 208 -5.27 9.09 -6.95
N ARG A 209 -4.30 8.52 -7.71
CA ARG A 209 -4.58 7.91 -9.02
C ARG A 209 -5.55 6.74 -8.94
N ILE A 210 -5.45 5.94 -7.88
CA ILE A 210 -6.38 4.85 -7.60
C ILE A 210 -7.80 5.37 -7.39
N ARG A 211 -7.97 6.54 -6.77
CA ARG A 211 -9.30 7.13 -6.62
C ARG A 211 -9.92 7.45 -7.99
N GLU A 212 -9.19 8.09 -8.88
CA GLU A 212 -9.68 8.42 -10.23
C GLU A 212 -10.01 7.15 -11.03
N THR A 213 -9.12 6.16 -10.98
CA THR A 213 -9.31 4.87 -11.66
C THR A 213 -10.36 3.99 -10.98
N SER A 214 -10.69 4.21 -9.70
CA SER A 214 -11.69 3.40 -8.99
C SER A 214 -13.09 3.60 -9.55
N GLN A 215 -13.46 4.82 -9.95
CA GLN A 215 -14.78 5.04 -10.56
C GLN A 215 -14.88 4.27 -11.88
N PHE A 216 -13.88 4.40 -12.75
CA PHE A 216 -13.81 3.67 -14.01
C PHE A 216 -13.75 2.13 -13.80
N LEU A 217 -13.06 1.68 -12.76
CA LEU A 217 -13.05 0.26 -12.37
C LEU A 217 -14.46 -0.24 -12.01
N GLY A 218 -15.25 0.59 -11.33
CA GLY A 218 -16.65 0.30 -11.02
C GLY A 218 -17.51 0.19 -12.28
N GLU A 219 -17.36 1.13 -13.22
CA GLU A 219 -18.05 1.12 -14.51
C GLU A 219 -17.73 -0.15 -15.31
N VAL A 220 -16.45 -0.50 -15.43
CA VAL A 220 -16.01 -1.75 -16.09
C VAL A 220 -16.58 -2.97 -15.37
N ALA A 221 -16.54 -3.01 -14.04
CA ALA A 221 -17.11 -4.12 -13.27
C ALA A 221 -18.62 -4.30 -13.52
N PHE A 222 -19.35 -3.19 -13.62
CA PHE A 222 -20.79 -3.17 -13.92
C PHE A 222 -21.07 -3.64 -15.34
N TYR A 223 -20.37 -3.09 -16.33
CA TYR A 223 -20.50 -3.48 -17.74
C TYR A 223 -20.27 -4.98 -17.94
N HIS A 224 -19.23 -5.53 -17.32
CA HIS A 224 -18.96 -6.96 -17.39
C HIS A 224 -20.00 -7.81 -16.66
N THR A 225 -20.63 -7.28 -15.61
CA THR A 225 -21.71 -8.00 -14.92
C THR A 225 -23.00 -7.97 -15.72
N GLU A 226 -23.30 -6.87 -16.43
CA GLU A 226 -24.41 -6.82 -17.39
C GLU A 226 -24.21 -7.77 -18.56
N LEU A 227 -23.00 -7.84 -19.11
CA LEU A 227 -22.65 -8.83 -20.14
C LEU A 227 -22.89 -10.26 -19.66
N ARG A 228 -22.45 -10.57 -18.43
CA ARG A 228 -22.70 -11.87 -17.78
C ARG A 228 -24.20 -12.14 -17.65
N ARG A 229 -24.97 -11.17 -17.18
CA ARG A 229 -26.42 -11.26 -17.06
C ARG A 229 -27.11 -11.49 -18.41
N SER A 230 -26.67 -10.81 -19.47
CA SER A 230 -27.20 -10.99 -20.82
C SER A 230 -26.89 -12.38 -21.39
N ARG A 231 -25.67 -12.87 -21.18
CA ARG A 231 -25.28 -14.24 -21.57
C ARG A 231 -26.08 -15.29 -20.82
N GLN A 232 -26.22 -15.14 -19.50
CA GLN A 232 -27.03 -16.06 -18.70
C GLN A 232 -28.49 -16.05 -19.15
N ARG A 233 -29.07 -14.89 -19.46
CA ARG A 233 -30.44 -14.81 -20.01
C ARG A 233 -30.59 -15.61 -21.31
N LYS A 234 -29.66 -15.47 -22.25
CA LYS A 234 -29.64 -16.27 -23.49
C LYS A 234 -29.52 -17.76 -23.22
N ARG A 235 -28.67 -18.16 -22.27
CA ARG A 235 -28.54 -19.59 -21.89
C ARG A 235 -29.80 -20.14 -21.23
N VAL A 236 -30.51 -19.33 -20.45
CA VAL A 236 -31.80 -19.72 -19.85
C VAL A 236 -32.89 -19.86 -20.92
N GLU A 237 -32.86 -19.03 -21.96
CA GLU A 237 -33.74 -19.16 -23.12
C GLU A 237 -33.48 -20.47 -23.89
N ASP A 238 -32.21 -20.87 -24.01
CA ASP A 238 -31.81 -22.12 -24.67
C ASP A 238 -32.11 -23.37 -23.81
N ASP A 239 -31.81 -23.32 -22.51
CA ASP A 239 -31.98 -24.43 -21.55
C ASP A 239 -32.83 -24.01 -20.33
N GLN A 240 -34.09 -24.45 -20.30
CA GLN A 240 -35.01 -24.17 -19.17
C GLN A 240 -34.50 -24.69 -17.81
N PHE A 241 -33.59 -25.68 -17.77
CA PHE A 241 -33.00 -26.15 -16.51
C PHE A 241 -32.11 -25.08 -15.84
N LEU A 242 -31.52 -24.18 -16.65
CA LEU A 242 -30.68 -23.10 -16.16
C LEU A 242 -31.46 -21.97 -15.49
N SER A 243 -32.81 -21.93 -15.64
CA SER A 243 -33.66 -20.95 -14.97
C SER A 243 -33.59 -21.04 -13.44
N ASN A 244 -33.24 -22.21 -12.91
CA ASN A 244 -33.15 -22.46 -11.47
C ASN A 244 -31.84 -21.93 -10.86
N PHE A 245 -30.83 -21.59 -11.67
CA PHE A 245 -29.55 -21.11 -11.19
C PHE A 245 -29.42 -19.60 -11.35
N LYS A 246 -29.14 -18.93 -10.23
CA LYS A 246 -28.90 -17.49 -10.18
C LYS A 246 -27.53 -17.13 -10.75
N LEU A 247 -27.38 -15.86 -11.14
CA LEU A 247 -26.07 -15.26 -11.41
C LEU A 247 -25.16 -15.42 -10.17
N ASN A 248 -23.87 -15.68 -10.35
CA ASN A 248 -22.90 -16.05 -9.29
C ASN A 248 -23.09 -17.43 -8.66
N SER A 249 -24.03 -18.26 -9.14
CA SER A 249 -24.09 -19.67 -8.73
C SER A 249 -22.86 -20.42 -9.24
N ALA A 250 -22.42 -21.43 -8.50
CA ALA A 250 -21.26 -22.25 -8.88
C ALA A 250 -21.37 -22.83 -10.30
N ILE A 251 -22.59 -23.13 -10.78
CA ILE A 251 -22.84 -23.64 -12.13
C ILE A 251 -22.66 -22.56 -13.20
N GLU A 252 -23.07 -21.32 -12.91
CA GLU A 252 -22.87 -20.19 -13.83
C GLU A 252 -21.40 -19.80 -13.93
N LEU A 253 -20.69 -19.77 -12.79
CA LEU A 253 -19.25 -19.50 -12.75
C LEU A 253 -18.45 -20.53 -13.57
N VAL A 254 -18.78 -21.82 -13.48
CA VAL A 254 -18.14 -22.88 -14.29
C VAL A 254 -18.46 -22.72 -15.78
N CYS A 255 -19.67 -22.28 -16.13
CA CYS A 255 -20.01 -22.00 -17.53
C CYS A 255 -19.26 -20.78 -18.10
N ASP A 256 -18.87 -19.83 -17.24
CA ASP A 256 -18.14 -18.62 -17.61
C ASP A 256 -16.61 -18.75 -17.51
N GLU A 257 -16.06 -19.90 -17.09
CA GLU A 257 -14.60 -20.15 -17.02
C GLU A 257 -13.87 -19.93 -18.35
N SER A 258 -14.56 -20.08 -19.49
CA SER A 258 -13.97 -19.82 -20.82
C SER A 258 -13.69 -18.35 -21.13
N VAL A 259 -14.24 -17.43 -20.32
CA VAL A 259 -14.11 -15.97 -20.44
C VAL A 259 -13.57 -15.42 -19.13
N GLU A 260 -12.38 -15.85 -18.71
CA GLU A 260 -11.67 -15.27 -17.57
C GLU A 260 -11.40 -13.78 -17.83
N PHE A 261 -12.04 -12.92 -17.05
CA PHE A 261 -11.84 -11.47 -17.07
C PHE A 261 -11.36 -11.02 -15.69
N ASP A 262 -10.11 -10.61 -15.58
CA ASP A 262 -9.57 -10.03 -14.35
C ASP A 262 -9.90 -8.55 -14.31
N VAL A 263 -10.95 -8.18 -13.56
CA VAL A 263 -11.40 -6.79 -13.38
C VAL A 263 -10.25 -5.82 -13.05
N LEU A 264 -9.16 -6.28 -12.43
CA LEU A 264 -8.00 -5.46 -12.04
C LEU A 264 -6.89 -5.36 -13.12
N ASN A 265 -6.87 -6.26 -14.09
CA ASN A 265 -5.85 -6.36 -15.14
C ASN A 265 -6.49 -6.68 -16.49
N ASN A 266 -6.95 -5.65 -17.18
CA ASN A 266 -7.54 -5.74 -18.52
C ASN A 266 -6.78 -4.88 -19.52
N GLU A 267 -7.14 -5.01 -20.80
CA GLU A 267 -6.56 -4.20 -21.88
C GLU A 267 -6.78 -2.68 -21.67
N GLU A 268 -7.84 -2.31 -20.96
CA GLU A 268 -8.21 -0.91 -20.68
C GLU A 268 -7.67 -0.39 -19.34
N LEU A 269 -7.38 -1.27 -18.37
CA LEU A 269 -7.01 -0.86 -17.02
C LEU A 269 -6.04 -1.85 -16.37
N GLN A 270 -4.90 -1.33 -15.90
CA GLN A 270 -3.93 -2.06 -15.09
C GLN A 270 -3.71 -1.31 -13.77
N VAL A 271 -4.12 -1.93 -12.65
CA VAL A 271 -3.85 -1.39 -11.31
C VAL A 271 -2.49 -1.90 -10.83
N ASP A 272 -1.47 -1.06 -10.93
CA ASP A 272 -0.13 -1.39 -10.43
C ASP A 272 -0.07 -1.28 -8.90
N PHE A 273 0.01 -2.41 -8.19
CA PHE A 273 0.16 -2.42 -6.72
C PHE A 273 1.62 -2.26 -6.25
N THR A 274 2.57 -2.08 -7.17
CA THR A 274 4.00 -1.93 -6.87
C THR A 274 4.30 -0.87 -5.80
N PRO A 275 3.72 0.35 -5.85
CA PRO A 275 4.00 1.38 -4.84
C PRO A 275 3.54 0.97 -3.42
N LEU A 276 2.45 0.21 -3.33
CA LEU A 276 1.96 -0.31 -2.05
C LEU A 276 2.92 -1.36 -1.48
N PHE A 277 3.39 -2.28 -2.31
CA PHE A 277 4.35 -3.31 -1.90
C PHE A 277 5.70 -2.71 -1.53
N GLU A 278 6.20 -1.74 -2.31
CA GLU A 278 7.43 -1.00 -1.98
C GLU A 278 7.31 -0.31 -0.63
N ALA A 279 6.21 0.40 -0.38
CA ALA A 279 5.97 1.03 0.91
C ALA A 279 5.93 0.03 2.06
N LEU A 280 5.19 -1.07 1.89
CA LEU A 280 5.10 -2.13 2.89
C LEU A 280 6.49 -2.71 3.21
N HIS A 281 7.28 -3.08 2.20
CA HIS A 281 8.60 -3.65 2.39
C HIS A 281 9.59 -2.70 3.05
N ILE A 282 9.52 -1.40 2.70
CA ILE A 282 10.39 -0.38 3.29
C ILE A 282 10.02 -0.15 4.76
N HIS A 283 8.74 -0.04 5.09
CA HIS A 283 8.30 0.12 6.46
C HIS A 283 8.55 -1.12 7.32
N ASP A 284 8.57 -2.31 6.72
CA ASP A 284 8.98 -3.56 7.38
C ASP A 284 10.47 -3.59 7.68
N ALA A 285 11.31 -3.21 6.71
CA ALA A 285 12.75 -3.06 6.91
C ALA A 285 13.09 -2.04 8.01
N LEU A 286 12.28 -0.99 8.16
CA LEU A 286 12.43 0.03 9.20
C LEU A 286 11.80 -0.36 10.56
N GLY A 287 11.08 -1.48 10.65
CA GLY A 287 10.35 -1.89 11.86
C GLY A 287 9.17 -0.97 12.24
N GLN A 288 8.64 -0.21 11.28
CA GLN A 288 7.56 0.77 11.47
C GLN A 288 6.21 0.32 10.87
N CYS A 289 6.02 -0.99 10.67
CA CYS A 289 4.81 -1.58 10.07
C CYS A 289 3.51 -1.16 10.76
N ASP A 290 3.46 -1.14 12.10
CA ASP A 290 2.23 -0.81 12.83
C ASP A 290 1.81 0.65 12.63
N ARG A 291 2.78 1.56 12.55
CA ARG A 291 2.54 2.97 12.25
C ARG A 291 2.01 3.13 10.82
N PHE A 292 2.64 2.46 9.86
CA PHE A 292 2.20 2.46 8.46
C PHE A 292 0.78 1.93 8.31
N ARG A 293 0.43 0.82 8.97
CA ARG A 293 -0.94 0.27 8.98
C ARG A 293 -1.96 1.28 9.47
N SER A 294 -1.66 1.99 10.55
CA SER A 294 -2.53 3.03 11.10
C SER A 294 -2.70 4.21 10.14
N GLU A 295 -1.61 4.73 9.57
CA GLU A 295 -1.62 5.85 8.61
C GLU A 295 -2.33 5.47 7.29
N TYR A 296 -2.11 4.25 6.78
CA TYR A 296 -2.85 3.71 5.64
C TYR A 296 -4.34 3.63 5.97
N ALA A 297 -4.69 3.12 7.16
CA ALA A 297 -6.07 2.95 7.55
C ALA A 297 -6.83 4.27 7.71
N THR A 298 -6.19 5.29 8.27
CA THR A 298 -6.78 6.64 8.37
C THR A 298 -6.94 7.29 7.00
N THR A 299 -5.93 7.16 6.12
CA THR A 299 -5.99 7.71 4.76
C THR A 299 -7.14 7.09 3.96
N ARG A 300 -7.33 5.77 4.02
CA ARG A 300 -8.44 5.09 3.33
C ARG A 300 -9.82 5.46 3.90
N ARG A 301 -9.94 5.70 5.21
CA ARG A 301 -11.17 6.24 5.82
C ARG A 301 -11.49 7.65 5.31
N GLN A 302 -10.49 8.53 5.23
CA GLN A 302 -10.67 9.86 4.67
C GLN A 302 -11.07 9.82 3.19
N GLN A 303 -10.48 8.91 2.41
CA GLN A 303 -10.86 8.73 1.00
C GLN A 303 -12.31 8.24 0.84
N LYS A 304 -12.79 7.35 1.72
CA LYS A 304 -14.22 6.98 1.78
C LYS A 304 -15.09 8.22 1.99
N ASP A 305 -14.76 9.05 2.97
CA ASP A 305 -15.57 10.23 3.29
C ASP A 305 -15.56 11.26 2.15
N LEU A 306 -14.49 11.32 1.35
CA LEU A 306 -14.40 12.15 0.15
C LEU A 306 -15.14 11.60 -1.08
N LEU A 307 -15.45 10.30 -1.11
CA LEU A 307 -16.21 9.67 -2.18
C LEU A 307 -17.73 9.85 -2.01
N LEU A 308 -18.20 10.08 -0.77
CA LEU A 308 -19.60 10.22 -0.47
C LEU A 308 -20.07 11.68 -0.67
N PRO A 309 -20.94 11.97 -1.65
CA PRO A 309 -21.50 13.30 -1.83
C PRO A 309 -22.51 13.64 -0.72
N ASN A 310 -22.70 14.94 -0.45
CA ASN A 310 -23.62 15.42 0.58
C ASN A 310 -25.12 15.25 0.19
N SER A 311 -25.40 15.21 -1.12
CA SER A 311 -26.73 15.00 -1.69
C SER A 311 -26.60 14.34 -3.06
N VAL A 312 -27.56 13.48 -3.38
CA VAL A 312 -27.80 12.95 -4.72
C VAL A 312 -29.14 13.52 -5.17
N GLU A 313 -29.17 14.20 -6.31
CA GLU A 313 -30.42 14.69 -6.90
C GLU A 313 -30.86 13.69 -7.97
N LEU A 314 -32.01 13.03 -7.75
CA LEU A 314 -32.58 12.03 -8.67
C LEU A 314 -33.62 12.70 -9.60
N LEU A 315 -33.26 13.83 -10.21
CA LEU A 315 -34.10 14.43 -11.25
C LEU A 315 -33.88 13.70 -12.58
N ALA A 316 -34.90 13.71 -13.44
CA ALA A 316 -35.01 12.86 -14.63
C ALA A 316 -33.88 12.99 -15.68
N ASP A 317 -33.01 14.01 -15.57
CA ASP A 317 -31.85 14.22 -16.45
C ASP A 317 -30.50 13.80 -15.82
N ASP A 318 -30.43 13.51 -14.51
CA ASP A 318 -29.19 13.20 -13.77
C ASP A 318 -29.07 11.71 -13.37
N GLU A 319 -29.52 10.81 -14.26
CA GLU A 319 -29.39 9.34 -14.12
C GLU A 319 -27.92 8.89 -13.90
N THR A 320 -26.97 9.72 -14.32
CA THR A 320 -25.52 9.52 -14.16
C THR A 320 -25.02 9.72 -12.73
N SER A 321 -25.77 10.41 -11.86
CA SER A 321 -25.31 10.75 -10.52
C SER A 321 -25.35 9.56 -9.55
N LEU A 322 -26.42 8.75 -9.60
CA LEU A 322 -26.55 7.55 -8.77
C LEU A 322 -25.65 6.42 -9.29
N SER A 323 -25.61 6.22 -10.60
CA SER A 323 -24.73 5.23 -11.23
C SER A 323 -23.27 5.53 -10.93
N SER A 324 -22.80 6.77 -11.12
CA SER A 324 -21.42 7.15 -10.77
C SER A 324 -21.09 7.00 -9.28
N LEU A 325 -22.05 7.25 -8.38
CA LEU A 325 -21.88 7.00 -6.95
C LEU A 325 -21.72 5.49 -6.69
N LEU A 326 -22.60 4.65 -7.23
CA LEU A 326 -22.53 3.20 -7.05
C LEU A 326 -21.26 2.61 -7.68
N GLU A 327 -20.84 3.10 -8.83
CA GLU A 327 -19.58 2.74 -9.50
C GLU A 327 -18.37 3.12 -8.65
N GLY A 328 -18.33 4.36 -8.13
CA GLY A 328 -17.26 4.81 -7.23
C GLY A 328 -17.18 3.99 -5.94
N ILE A 329 -18.33 3.63 -5.36
CA ILE A 329 -18.40 2.74 -4.19
C ILE A 329 -17.91 1.33 -4.54
N ALA A 330 -18.37 0.77 -5.66
CA ALA A 330 -17.99 -0.56 -6.13
C ALA A 330 -16.49 -0.65 -6.37
N GLY A 331 -15.92 0.30 -7.12
CA GLY A 331 -14.49 0.33 -7.40
C GLY A 331 -13.63 0.43 -6.15
N PHE A 332 -13.99 1.31 -5.21
CA PHE A 332 -13.31 1.40 -3.92
C PHE A 332 -13.32 0.07 -3.16
N ALA A 333 -14.49 -0.57 -3.07
CA ALA A 333 -14.64 -1.83 -2.35
C ALA A 333 -13.88 -2.98 -3.05
N ILE A 334 -13.91 -3.06 -4.38
CA ILE A 334 -13.14 -4.04 -5.16
C ILE A 334 -11.64 -3.88 -4.88
N ILE A 335 -11.12 -2.64 -4.89
CA ILE A 335 -9.71 -2.37 -4.57
C ILE A 335 -9.39 -2.79 -3.13
N GLU A 336 -10.24 -2.48 -2.15
CA GLU A 336 -10.01 -2.93 -0.76
C GLU A 336 -9.99 -4.46 -0.65
N LYS A 337 -10.94 -5.18 -1.28
CA LYS A 337 -10.94 -6.65 -1.29
C LYS A 337 -9.69 -7.20 -1.98
N ALA A 338 -9.27 -6.60 -3.08
CA ALA A 338 -8.06 -6.98 -3.81
C ALA A 338 -6.79 -6.77 -2.99
N THR A 339 -6.66 -5.62 -2.32
CA THR A 339 -5.54 -5.35 -1.40
C THR A 339 -5.52 -6.34 -0.25
N MET A 340 -6.68 -6.70 0.32
CA MET A 340 -6.79 -7.70 1.38
C MET A 340 -6.36 -9.11 0.91
N ARG A 341 -6.76 -9.52 -0.30
CA ARG A 341 -6.35 -10.83 -0.87
C ARG A 341 -4.83 -10.90 -1.11
N ARG A 342 -4.22 -9.80 -1.57
CA ARG A 342 -2.78 -9.74 -1.86
C ARG A 342 -1.92 -9.52 -0.60
N VAL A 343 -2.40 -8.75 0.37
CA VAL A 343 -1.69 -8.42 1.61
C VAL A 343 -2.61 -8.61 2.83
N PRO A 344 -2.80 -9.84 3.31
CA PRO A 344 -3.70 -10.13 4.43
C PRO A 344 -3.25 -9.53 5.77
N HIS A 345 -1.96 -9.18 5.90
CA HIS A 345 -1.40 -8.60 7.13
C HIS A 345 -1.55 -7.07 7.21
N LEU A 346 -2.01 -6.39 6.16
CA LEU A 346 -2.12 -4.92 6.14
C LEU A 346 -3.32 -4.42 6.94
N ARG A 347 -4.47 -5.09 6.79
CA ARG A 347 -5.75 -4.75 7.44
C ARG A 347 -6.52 -5.99 7.83
N SER A 348 -7.31 -5.86 8.90
CA SER A 348 -8.22 -6.93 9.31
C SER A 348 -9.39 -7.05 8.32
N PRO A 349 -9.94 -8.26 8.10
CA PRO A 349 -11.12 -8.44 7.26
C PRO A 349 -12.34 -7.70 7.83
N ALA A 350 -12.45 -7.62 9.16
CA ALA A 350 -13.51 -6.90 9.85
C ALA A 350 -13.47 -5.39 9.57
N ASP A 351 -12.28 -4.80 9.49
CA ASP A 351 -12.13 -3.36 9.17
C ASP A 351 -12.64 -3.05 7.75
N VAL A 352 -12.43 -3.97 6.80
CA VAL A 352 -12.90 -3.83 5.41
C VAL A 352 -14.41 -3.98 5.33
N GLU A 353 -14.98 -4.91 6.11
CA GLU A 353 -16.43 -5.09 6.22
C GLU A 353 -17.11 -3.88 6.88
N GLU A 354 -16.52 -3.30 7.93
CA GLU A 354 -17.02 -2.08 8.56
C GLU A 354 -17.06 -0.90 7.58
N LEU A 355 -16.01 -0.73 6.76
CA LEU A 355 -15.99 0.29 5.72
C LEU A 355 -17.08 0.07 4.68
N TRP A 356 -17.30 -1.19 4.28
CA TRP A 356 -18.35 -1.56 3.35
C TRP A 356 -19.75 -1.26 3.90
N GLU A 357 -20.03 -1.66 5.14
CA GLU A 357 -21.32 -1.37 5.80
C GLU A 357 -21.56 0.13 5.97
N SER A 358 -20.51 0.91 6.30
CA SER A 358 -20.58 2.37 6.36
C SER A 358 -20.89 2.98 4.99
N MET A 359 -20.31 2.47 3.90
CA MET A 359 -20.60 2.96 2.54
C MET A 359 -22.01 2.58 2.09
N CYS A 360 -22.46 1.36 2.38
CA CYS A 360 -23.83 0.91 2.07
C CYS A 360 -24.87 1.75 2.81
N SER A 361 -24.69 1.98 4.11
CA SER A 361 -25.60 2.82 4.89
C SER A 361 -25.63 4.28 4.39
N ALA A 362 -24.49 4.84 4.02
CA ALA A 362 -24.43 6.16 3.39
C ALA A 362 -25.18 6.19 2.04
N ALA A 363 -24.95 5.20 1.17
CA ALA A 363 -25.66 5.09 -0.11
C ALA A 363 -27.19 4.94 0.08
N ILE A 364 -27.61 4.10 1.02
CA ILE A 364 -29.03 3.90 1.37
C ILE A 364 -29.66 5.20 1.86
N THR A 365 -29.00 5.95 2.75
CA THR A 365 -29.56 7.20 3.28
C THR A 365 -29.65 8.30 2.22
N LEU A 366 -28.64 8.42 1.34
CA LEU A 366 -28.66 9.35 0.21
C LEU A 366 -29.77 8.99 -0.79
N THR A 367 -29.86 7.71 -1.16
CA THR A 367 -30.86 7.24 -2.12
C THR A 367 -32.28 7.35 -1.52
N SER A 368 -32.48 7.00 -0.24
CA SER A 368 -33.76 7.15 0.46
C SER A 368 -34.25 8.60 0.49
N ARG A 369 -33.34 9.55 0.70
CA ARG A 369 -33.68 10.98 0.65
C ARG A 369 -34.17 11.36 -0.75
N ALA A 370 -33.45 10.92 -1.77
CA ALA A 370 -33.76 11.26 -3.14
C ALA A 370 -35.01 10.54 -3.69
N ILE A 371 -35.32 9.33 -3.20
CA ILE A 371 -36.55 8.58 -3.55
C ILE A 371 -37.81 9.31 -3.10
N ASN A 372 -37.77 10.05 -1.99
CA ASN A 372 -38.94 10.79 -1.49
C ASN A 372 -39.42 11.87 -2.45
N ASP A 373 -38.52 12.40 -3.29
CA ASP A 373 -38.84 13.44 -4.28
C ASP A 373 -39.31 12.84 -5.62
N VAL A 374 -39.17 11.52 -5.81
CA VAL A 374 -39.53 10.83 -7.06
C VAL A 374 -41.01 10.42 -7.04
N GLY A 375 -41.80 11.01 -7.94
CA GLY A 375 -43.21 10.68 -8.14
C GLY A 375 -43.51 9.63 -9.21
N ASN A 376 -42.52 9.23 -10.01
CA ASN A 376 -42.71 8.32 -11.15
C ASN A 376 -42.25 6.89 -10.84
N ALA A 377 -43.15 5.92 -11.04
CA ALA A 377 -42.91 4.50 -10.83
C ALA A 377 -41.83 3.92 -11.78
N GLU A 378 -41.68 4.46 -13.00
CA GLU A 378 -40.69 3.98 -13.97
C GLU A 378 -39.25 4.30 -13.56
N VAL A 379 -39.03 5.47 -12.94
CA VAL A 379 -37.71 5.87 -12.45
C VAL A 379 -37.26 4.97 -11.30
N LEU A 380 -38.19 4.55 -10.44
CA LEU A 380 -37.90 3.58 -9.38
C LEU A 380 -37.49 2.20 -9.93
N LEU A 381 -38.08 1.77 -11.06
CA LEU A 381 -37.67 0.52 -11.71
C LEU A 381 -36.25 0.60 -12.27
N LYS A 382 -35.86 1.75 -12.85
CA LYS A 382 -34.47 1.98 -13.29
C LYS A 382 -33.49 2.00 -12.12
N ILE A 383 -33.83 2.69 -11.03
CA ILE A 383 -33.03 2.72 -9.79
C ILE A 383 -32.87 1.31 -9.21
N LYS A 384 -33.95 0.52 -9.20
CA LYS A 384 -33.90 -0.90 -8.81
C LYS A 384 -32.93 -1.66 -9.71
N GLY A 385 -32.95 -1.43 -11.02
CA GLY A 385 -32.02 -2.04 -11.98
C GLY A 385 -30.56 -1.78 -11.62
N PHE A 386 -30.19 -0.52 -11.35
CA PHE A 386 -28.83 -0.15 -10.95
C PHE A 386 -28.42 -0.76 -9.61
N ILE A 387 -29.31 -0.76 -8.61
CA ILE A 387 -29.02 -1.37 -7.30
C ILE A 387 -28.90 -2.88 -7.43
N ALA A 388 -29.74 -3.53 -8.23
CA ALA A 388 -29.65 -4.96 -8.48
C ALA A 388 -28.34 -5.35 -9.18
N LEU A 389 -27.90 -4.54 -10.16
CA LEU A 389 -26.60 -4.72 -10.80
C LEU A 389 -25.47 -4.57 -9.77
N PHE A 390 -25.51 -3.53 -8.96
CA PHE A 390 -24.54 -3.29 -7.90
C PHE A 390 -24.48 -4.46 -6.90
N VAL A 391 -25.63 -4.94 -6.43
CA VAL A 391 -25.73 -6.12 -5.55
C VAL A 391 -25.08 -7.35 -6.19
N GLN A 392 -25.42 -7.65 -7.44
CA GLN A 392 -24.87 -8.81 -8.16
C GLN A 392 -23.36 -8.72 -8.36
N THR A 393 -22.84 -7.52 -8.68
CA THR A 393 -21.40 -7.31 -8.83
C THR A 393 -20.67 -7.58 -7.52
N MET A 394 -21.20 -7.10 -6.40
CA MET A 394 -20.56 -7.18 -5.08
C MET A 394 -20.69 -8.56 -4.43
N GLU A 395 -21.77 -9.29 -4.72
CA GLU A 395 -21.93 -10.70 -4.36
C GLU A 395 -20.79 -11.56 -4.93
N GLY A 396 -20.41 -11.33 -6.19
CA GLY A 396 -19.29 -12.01 -6.83
C GLY A 396 -17.93 -11.81 -6.14
N TRP A 397 -17.77 -10.71 -5.39
CA TRP A 397 -16.57 -10.43 -4.60
C TRP A 397 -16.62 -10.97 -3.16
N GLY A 398 -17.77 -11.51 -2.74
CA GLY A 398 -17.99 -12.07 -1.40
C GLY A 398 -18.20 -11.02 -0.33
N TYR A 399 -18.97 -9.96 -0.63
CA TYR A 399 -19.46 -8.99 0.34
C TYR A 399 -20.87 -9.37 0.85
N SER A 400 -21.20 -8.94 2.07
CA SER A 400 -22.55 -9.09 2.62
C SER A 400 -23.52 -8.08 2.01
N ILE A 401 -24.71 -8.56 1.62
CA ILE A 401 -25.72 -7.80 0.86
C ILE A 401 -26.96 -7.49 1.71
N ALA A 402 -27.05 -8.01 2.94
CA ALA A 402 -28.26 -7.94 3.78
C ALA A 402 -28.84 -6.51 3.93
N THR A 403 -27.98 -5.49 4.02
CA THR A 403 -28.41 -4.08 4.12
C THR A 403 -29.02 -3.54 2.83
N LEU A 404 -28.53 -3.99 1.68
CA LEU A 404 -29.08 -3.61 0.37
C LEU A 404 -30.39 -4.38 0.08
N ASP A 405 -30.50 -5.64 0.49
CA ASP A 405 -31.75 -6.41 0.36
C ASP A 405 -32.89 -5.80 1.18
N THR A 406 -32.61 -5.38 2.41
CA THR A 406 -33.59 -4.65 3.23
C THR A 406 -33.95 -3.30 2.61
N PHE A 407 -33.00 -2.62 1.98
CA PHE A 407 -33.29 -1.39 1.25
C PHE A 407 -34.15 -1.63 -0.01
N LEU A 408 -33.92 -2.72 -0.74
CA LEU A 408 -34.78 -3.11 -1.86
C LEU A 408 -36.24 -3.28 -1.40
N LEU A 409 -36.48 -3.85 -0.21
CA LEU A 409 -37.83 -3.92 0.36
C LEU A 409 -38.45 -2.53 0.59
N THR A 410 -37.68 -1.56 1.12
CA THR A 410 -38.19 -0.19 1.29
C THR A 410 -38.48 0.51 -0.03
N LEU A 411 -37.67 0.24 -1.06
CA LEU A 411 -37.92 0.70 -2.44
C LEU A 411 -39.21 0.11 -3.01
N PHE A 412 -39.43 -1.17 -2.75
CA PHE A 412 -40.64 -1.88 -3.16
C PHE A 412 -41.89 -1.35 -2.45
N ASP A 413 -41.83 -1.12 -1.14
CA ASP A 413 -42.95 -0.52 -0.40
C ASP A 413 -43.33 0.85 -0.98
N LYS A 414 -42.33 1.66 -1.34
CA LYS A 414 -42.57 2.97 -1.96
C LYS A 414 -43.16 2.85 -3.37
N TYR A 415 -42.65 1.91 -4.16
CA TYR A 415 -43.18 1.61 -5.48
C TYR A 415 -44.64 1.14 -5.41
N ALA A 416 -44.94 0.25 -4.47
CA ALA A 416 -46.30 -0.24 -4.20
C ALA A 416 -47.24 0.91 -3.78
N GLU A 417 -46.79 1.84 -2.94
CA GLU A 417 -47.56 3.02 -2.54
C GLU A 417 -47.88 3.93 -3.74
N LEU A 418 -46.90 4.20 -4.62
CA LEU A 418 -47.09 5.01 -5.82
C LEU A 418 -48.04 4.36 -6.82
N LEU A 419 -47.89 3.05 -7.06
CA LEU A 419 -48.82 2.29 -7.89
C LEU A 419 -50.23 2.32 -7.29
N LYS A 420 -50.36 2.07 -5.98
CA LYS A 420 -51.65 2.14 -5.30
C LYS A 420 -52.33 3.50 -5.50
N ARG A 421 -51.57 4.60 -5.38
CA ARG A 421 -52.12 5.95 -5.60
C ARG A 421 -52.61 6.15 -7.03
N ARG A 422 -51.77 5.83 -8.02
CA ARG A 422 -52.10 6.00 -9.45
C ARG A 422 -53.33 5.20 -9.84
N PHE A 423 -53.32 3.89 -9.61
CA PHE A 423 -54.46 3.04 -9.94
C PHE A 423 -55.69 3.38 -9.10
N GLY A 424 -55.52 3.87 -7.86
CA GLY A 424 -56.62 4.37 -7.05
C GLY A 424 -57.30 5.63 -7.61
N GLU A 425 -56.57 6.48 -8.35
CA GLU A 425 -57.11 7.61 -9.11
C GLU A 425 -57.81 7.12 -10.38
N ASP A 426 -57.19 6.19 -11.12
CA ASP A 426 -57.77 5.58 -12.33
C ASP A 426 -59.11 4.88 -12.02
N PHE A 427 -59.18 4.07 -10.96
CA PHE A 427 -60.44 3.44 -10.51
C PHE A 427 -61.50 4.48 -10.14
N GLN A 428 -61.12 5.58 -9.49
CA GLN A 428 -62.06 6.63 -9.11
C GLN A 428 -62.63 7.34 -10.35
N GLU A 429 -61.80 7.58 -11.36
CA GLU A 429 -62.22 8.17 -12.64
C GLU A 429 -63.20 7.25 -13.36
N ILE A 430 -62.88 5.95 -13.48
CA ILE A 430 -63.75 4.94 -14.10
C ILE A 430 -65.12 4.89 -13.42
N VAL A 431 -65.15 4.82 -12.08
CA VAL A 431 -66.42 4.74 -11.34
C VAL A 431 -67.22 6.05 -11.43
N SER A 432 -66.54 7.20 -11.52
CA SER A 432 -67.22 8.49 -11.65
C SER A 432 -67.83 8.75 -13.02
N THR A 433 -67.25 8.14 -14.07
CA THR A 433 -67.64 8.32 -15.48
C THR A 433 -68.72 7.32 -15.92
N ASP A 434 -69.00 6.29 -15.11
CA ASP A 434 -69.95 5.23 -15.47
C ASP A 434 -71.42 5.68 -15.40
N ASP A 435 -72.18 5.34 -16.43
CA ASP A 435 -73.61 5.65 -16.55
C ASP A 435 -74.51 4.57 -15.91
N TYR A 436 -73.91 3.47 -15.41
CA TYR A 436 -74.61 2.32 -14.80
C TYR A 436 -75.73 1.77 -15.69
N MET A 437 -75.44 1.63 -16.98
CA MET A 437 -76.29 0.96 -17.97
C MET A 437 -75.61 -0.32 -18.48
N PRO A 438 -76.39 -1.35 -18.83
CA PRO A 438 -75.87 -2.53 -19.52
C PRO A 438 -75.05 -2.15 -20.76
N MET A 439 -73.85 -2.68 -20.89
CA MET A 439 -72.96 -2.36 -22.00
C MET A 439 -73.47 -3.02 -23.29
N ALA A 440 -73.79 -2.21 -24.30
CA ALA A 440 -74.14 -2.71 -25.64
C ALA A 440 -72.89 -2.82 -26.50
N ILE A 441 -72.63 -4.02 -27.03
CA ILE A 441 -71.51 -4.28 -27.94
C ILE A 441 -72.04 -4.48 -29.35
N ASN A 442 -71.43 -3.76 -30.30
CA ASN A 442 -71.85 -3.73 -31.70
C ASN A 442 -71.00 -4.64 -32.61
N SER A 443 -69.81 -5.07 -32.15
CA SER A 443 -68.86 -5.85 -32.94
C SER A 443 -68.32 -7.07 -32.21
N LEU A 444 -67.99 -8.12 -32.97
CA LEU A 444 -67.38 -9.35 -32.46
C LEU A 444 -65.97 -9.09 -31.88
N GLU A 445 -65.19 -8.18 -32.48
CA GLU A 445 -63.84 -7.84 -32.00
C GLU A 445 -63.84 -7.13 -30.63
N GLU A 446 -64.79 -6.21 -30.39
CA GLU A 446 -64.95 -5.57 -29.08
C GLU A 446 -65.38 -6.58 -28.02
N TYR A 447 -66.27 -7.50 -28.42
CA TYR A 447 -66.76 -8.56 -27.57
C TYR A 447 -65.65 -9.54 -27.16
N GLU A 448 -64.82 -9.99 -28.09
CA GLU A 448 -63.64 -10.81 -27.79
C GLU A 448 -62.64 -10.10 -26.87
N LYS A 449 -62.40 -8.80 -27.08
CA LYS A 449 -61.55 -8.00 -26.18
C LYS A 449 -62.12 -7.92 -24.77
N VAL A 450 -63.42 -7.69 -24.64
CA VAL A 450 -64.10 -7.61 -23.34
C VAL A 450 -64.08 -8.96 -22.62
N ILE A 451 -64.31 -10.08 -23.31
CA ILE A 451 -64.21 -11.42 -22.68
C ILE A 451 -62.77 -11.76 -22.31
N ASN A 452 -61.80 -11.47 -23.19
CA ASN A 452 -60.42 -11.79 -22.89
C ASN A 452 -59.94 -11.08 -21.63
N VAL A 453 -60.46 -9.89 -21.33
CA VAL A 453 -60.08 -9.11 -20.16
C VAL A 453 -60.99 -9.35 -18.95
N SER A 454 -62.29 -9.51 -19.13
CA SER A 454 -63.21 -9.80 -18.03
C SER A 454 -63.13 -11.27 -17.61
N TRP A 455 -63.34 -11.56 -16.33
CA TRP A 455 -63.48 -12.95 -15.86
C TRP A 455 -64.91 -13.46 -16.04
N PHE A 456 -65.50 -13.15 -17.21
CA PHE A 456 -66.88 -13.50 -17.52
C PHE A 456 -66.94 -14.86 -18.20
N ILE A 457 -67.59 -15.82 -17.54
CA ILE A 457 -67.86 -17.15 -18.09
C ILE A 457 -69.20 -17.09 -18.79
N GLN A 458 -69.20 -17.25 -20.12
CA GLN A 458 -70.45 -17.44 -20.88
C GLN A 458 -70.81 -18.91 -21.02
N ASP A 459 -72.11 -19.17 -20.91
CA ASP A 459 -72.72 -20.48 -21.15
C ASP A 459 -73.05 -20.73 -22.64
N GLN A 460 -72.96 -19.73 -23.52
CA GLN A 460 -73.30 -19.83 -24.95
C GLN A 460 -72.06 -19.76 -25.86
N PRO A 461 -71.99 -20.56 -26.94
CA PRO A 461 -70.87 -20.52 -27.89
C PRO A 461 -70.86 -19.23 -28.71
N ILE A 462 -69.65 -18.72 -29.01
CA ILE A 462 -69.38 -17.46 -29.74
C ILE A 462 -70.12 -17.39 -31.10
N GLU A 463 -70.42 -18.55 -31.68
CA GLU A 463 -71.06 -18.72 -32.98
C GLU A 463 -72.57 -18.40 -33.00
N GLU A 464 -73.23 -18.31 -31.83
CA GLU A 464 -74.68 -18.03 -31.72
C GLU A 464 -75.03 -16.58 -31.40
N LEU A 465 -74.03 -15.69 -31.29
CA LEU A 465 -74.22 -14.30 -30.88
C LEU A 465 -74.74 -13.42 -32.03
N ALA A 466 -75.90 -12.78 -31.81
CA ALA A 466 -76.41 -11.72 -32.68
C ALA A 466 -76.03 -10.34 -32.11
N PHE A 467 -75.39 -9.51 -32.94
CA PHE A 467 -75.05 -8.12 -32.58
C PHE A 467 -76.18 -7.15 -32.99
N PRO A 468 -76.56 -6.17 -32.15
CA PRO A 468 -75.90 -5.76 -30.90
C PRO A 468 -76.23 -6.68 -29.71
N CYS A 469 -75.18 -7.17 -29.03
CA CYS A 469 -75.32 -7.98 -27.82
C CYS A 469 -75.22 -7.08 -26.60
N VAL A 470 -76.18 -7.18 -25.69
CA VAL A 470 -76.15 -6.42 -24.44
C VAL A 470 -75.57 -7.31 -23.35
N LEU A 471 -74.44 -6.90 -22.79
CA LEU A 471 -73.82 -7.57 -21.67
C LEU A 471 -74.53 -7.19 -20.36
N PRO A 472 -74.58 -8.11 -19.37
CA PRO A 472 -75.33 -7.89 -18.13
C PRO A 472 -74.68 -6.83 -17.23
N PHE A 473 -73.41 -6.51 -17.42
CA PHE A 473 -72.64 -5.54 -16.61
C PHE A 473 -72.43 -4.20 -17.33
N SER A 474 -72.13 -3.14 -16.56
CA SER A 474 -71.79 -1.83 -17.11
C SER A 474 -70.33 -1.75 -17.58
N GLN A 475 -70.00 -0.69 -18.31
CA GLN A 475 -68.66 -0.45 -18.85
C GLN A 475 -67.58 -0.36 -17.75
N MET A 476 -67.96 0.01 -16.53
CA MET A 476 -67.07 0.04 -15.37
C MET A 476 -66.44 -1.32 -15.05
N TYR A 477 -67.16 -2.44 -15.21
CA TYR A 477 -66.62 -3.74 -14.83
C TYR A 477 -65.44 -4.18 -15.72
N PRO A 478 -65.54 -4.21 -17.06
CA PRO A 478 -64.41 -4.54 -17.94
C PRO A 478 -63.22 -3.58 -17.79
N LEU A 479 -63.47 -2.28 -17.63
CA LEU A 479 -62.40 -1.29 -17.44
C LEU A 479 -61.65 -1.53 -16.12
N CYS A 480 -62.37 -1.77 -15.03
CA CYS A 480 -61.74 -2.17 -13.77
C CYS A 480 -60.93 -3.47 -13.91
N CYS A 481 -61.43 -4.46 -14.67
CA CYS A 481 -60.70 -5.71 -14.93
C CYS A 481 -59.41 -5.48 -15.71
N ILE A 482 -59.40 -4.58 -16.71
CA ILE A 482 -58.19 -4.17 -17.44
C ILE A 482 -57.16 -3.61 -16.46
N ASP A 483 -57.58 -2.67 -15.61
CA ASP A 483 -56.67 -1.99 -14.69
C ASP A 483 -56.15 -2.92 -13.59
N ILE A 484 -56.97 -3.84 -13.07
CA ILE A 484 -56.51 -4.87 -12.14
C ILE A 484 -55.44 -5.76 -12.79
N ARG A 485 -55.63 -6.19 -14.05
CA ARG A 485 -54.63 -6.99 -14.75
C ARG A 485 -53.35 -6.21 -15.04
N ASN A 486 -53.46 -4.94 -15.44
CA ASN A 486 -52.31 -4.06 -15.63
C ASN A 486 -51.56 -3.82 -14.32
N PHE A 487 -52.28 -3.62 -13.22
CA PHE A 487 -51.74 -3.48 -11.87
C PHE A 487 -50.96 -4.73 -11.47
N LEU A 488 -51.53 -5.92 -11.64
CA LEU A 488 -50.83 -7.19 -11.38
C LEU A 488 -49.55 -7.32 -12.20
N ASN A 489 -49.63 -7.05 -13.51
CA ASN A 489 -48.47 -7.14 -14.40
C ASN A 489 -47.36 -6.18 -13.98
N GLN A 490 -47.68 -4.94 -13.59
CA GLN A 490 -46.68 -3.98 -13.11
C GLN A 490 -46.09 -4.36 -11.75
N PHE A 491 -46.90 -4.92 -10.84
CA PHE A 491 -46.40 -5.48 -9.57
C PHE A 491 -45.44 -6.66 -9.80
N TYR A 492 -45.79 -7.59 -10.69
CA TYR A 492 -44.93 -8.74 -11.00
C TYR A 492 -43.71 -8.36 -11.85
N PHE A 493 -43.77 -7.30 -12.65
CA PHE A 493 -42.59 -6.76 -13.33
C PHE A 493 -41.52 -6.31 -12.32
N PHE A 494 -41.94 -5.78 -11.18
CA PHE A 494 -41.01 -5.50 -10.09
C PHE A 494 -40.46 -6.78 -9.43
N SER A 495 -41.15 -7.93 -9.51
CA SER A 495 -40.69 -9.19 -8.91
C SER A 495 -39.68 -9.98 -9.75
N ASP A 496 -39.68 -9.79 -11.08
CA ASP A 496 -39.01 -10.68 -12.04
C ASP A 496 -37.47 -10.64 -11.94
N ASP A 497 -36.91 -9.55 -11.41
CA ASP A 497 -35.48 -9.37 -11.25
C ASP A 497 -35.05 -9.45 -9.77
N HIS A 498 -34.42 -10.57 -9.40
CA HIS A 498 -33.54 -10.76 -8.23
C HIS A 498 -34.17 -10.59 -6.82
N PHE A 499 -35.50 -10.52 -6.70
CA PHE A 499 -36.12 -10.39 -5.37
C PHE A 499 -36.17 -11.73 -4.63
N GLN A 500 -35.43 -11.83 -3.52
CA GLN A 500 -35.45 -13.03 -2.66
C GLN A 500 -36.73 -13.16 -1.82
N HIS A 501 -37.52 -12.09 -1.70
CA HIS A 501 -38.67 -11.98 -0.80
C HIS A 501 -40.01 -12.05 -1.54
N SER A 502 -40.25 -13.11 -2.34
CA SER A 502 -41.51 -13.32 -3.08
C SER A 502 -42.74 -13.29 -2.15
N ASP A 503 -42.62 -13.77 -0.92
CA ASP A 503 -43.72 -13.81 0.05
C ASP A 503 -44.17 -12.41 0.49
N VAL A 504 -43.23 -11.47 0.65
CA VAL A 504 -43.53 -10.09 1.04
C VAL A 504 -44.25 -9.36 -0.09
N ILE A 505 -43.87 -9.65 -1.33
CA ILE A 505 -44.51 -9.12 -2.55
C ILE A 505 -45.96 -9.61 -2.63
N ASP A 506 -46.20 -10.91 -2.47
CA ASP A 506 -47.55 -11.48 -2.52
C ASP A 506 -48.43 -10.92 -1.39
N GLU A 507 -47.88 -10.73 -0.19
CA GLU A 507 -48.59 -10.18 0.96
C GLU A 507 -48.93 -8.69 0.81
N THR A 508 -48.02 -7.88 0.29
CA THR A 508 -48.25 -6.46 0.01
C THR A 508 -49.16 -6.27 -1.20
N LEU A 509 -49.04 -7.09 -2.24
CA LEU A 509 -49.95 -7.11 -3.37
C LEU A 509 -51.38 -7.40 -2.90
N ARG A 510 -51.55 -8.45 -2.08
CA ARG A 510 -52.84 -8.79 -1.46
C ARG A 510 -53.42 -7.62 -0.69
N LYS A 511 -52.64 -7.01 0.22
CA LYS A 511 -53.10 -5.88 1.04
C LYS A 511 -53.46 -4.66 0.20
N SER A 512 -52.65 -4.36 -0.81
CA SER A 512 -52.86 -3.20 -1.70
C SER A 512 -54.12 -3.38 -2.54
N LEU A 513 -54.31 -4.58 -3.09
CA LEU A 513 -55.48 -4.93 -3.87
C LEU A 513 -56.76 -4.96 -3.02
N ASP A 514 -56.72 -5.55 -1.82
CA ASP A 514 -57.83 -5.51 -0.86
C ASP A 514 -58.20 -4.06 -0.53
N GLN A 515 -57.22 -3.19 -0.25
CA GLN A 515 -57.49 -1.78 0.06
C GLN A 515 -58.09 -1.04 -1.14
N LEU A 516 -57.54 -1.22 -2.35
CA LEU A 516 -58.07 -0.57 -3.55
C LEU A 516 -59.51 -0.99 -3.85
N LEU A 517 -59.79 -2.30 -3.83
CA LEU A 517 -61.13 -2.81 -4.11
C LEU A 517 -62.15 -2.42 -3.03
N ILE A 518 -61.75 -2.37 -1.76
CA ILE A 518 -62.65 -1.99 -0.67
C ILE A 518 -62.88 -0.47 -0.64
N GLU A 519 -61.82 0.33 -0.66
CA GLU A 519 -61.90 1.78 -0.47
C GLU A 519 -62.39 2.52 -1.71
N LYS A 520 -61.98 2.09 -2.92
CA LYS A 520 -62.32 2.80 -4.16
C LYS A 520 -63.54 2.22 -4.84
N VAL A 521 -63.60 0.89 -5.00
CA VAL A 521 -64.67 0.24 -5.75
C VAL A 521 -65.89 -0.04 -4.88
N CYS A 522 -65.75 -0.79 -3.78
CA CYS A 522 -66.88 -1.13 -2.90
C CYS A 522 -67.51 0.11 -2.29
N GLN A 523 -66.72 1.01 -1.70
CA GLN A 523 -67.27 2.18 -1.02
C GLN A 523 -67.99 3.11 -2.00
N SER A 524 -67.43 3.34 -3.19
CA SER A 524 -68.09 4.18 -4.20
C SER A 524 -69.40 3.56 -4.71
N LEU A 525 -69.44 2.25 -4.94
CA LEU A 525 -70.69 1.55 -5.28
C LEU A 525 -71.73 1.64 -4.15
N VAL A 526 -71.29 1.55 -2.89
CA VAL A 526 -72.18 1.68 -1.72
C VAL A 526 -72.73 3.10 -1.57
N GLU A 527 -71.90 4.12 -1.79
CA GLU A 527 -72.36 5.52 -1.80
C GLU A 527 -73.44 5.74 -2.87
N ARG A 528 -73.30 5.09 -4.03
CA ARG A 528 -74.28 5.16 -5.13
C ARG A 528 -75.56 4.33 -4.90
N LEU A 529 -75.57 3.37 -3.98
CA LEU A 529 -76.80 2.66 -3.54
C LEU A 529 -77.82 3.60 -2.87
N SER A 530 -77.42 4.82 -2.49
CA SER A 530 -78.33 5.86 -1.99
C SER A 530 -79.22 6.49 -3.09
N SER A 531 -78.98 6.18 -4.37
CA SER A 531 -79.81 6.64 -5.49
C SER A 531 -81.27 6.14 -5.37
N GLN A 532 -82.22 6.86 -5.99
CA GLN A 532 -83.64 6.50 -6.01
C GLN A 532 -84.05 5.70 -7.27
N TYR A 533 -83.18 5.63 -8.28
CA TYR A 533 -83.49 4.96 -9.54
C TYR A 533 -83.27 3.45 -9.43
N LEU A 534 -84.37 2.68 -9.42
CA LEU A 534 -84.33 1.21 -9.31
C LEU A 534 -83.43 0.54 -10.35
N GLY A 535 -83.46 1.01 -11.60
CA GLY A 535 -82.64 0.46 -12.69
C GLY A 535 -81.13 0.56 -12.42
N GLN A 536 -80.67 1.68 -11.84
CA GLN A 536 -79.26 1.86 -11.47
C GLN A 536 -78.87 0.92 -10.32
N ILE A 537 -79.75 0.72 -9.34
CA ILE A 537 -79.48 -0.15 -8.18
C ILE A 537 -79.42 -1.61 -8.61
N VAL A 538 -80.30 -2.04 -9.52
CA VAL A 538 -80.25 -3.38 -10.10
C VAL A 538 -78.96 -3.57 -10.92
N GLN A 539 -78.53 -2.56 -11.68
CA GLN A 539 -77.27 -2.64 -12.41
C GLN A 539 -76.04 -2.68 -11.48
N ILE A 540 -76.05 -1.90 -10.39
CA ILE A 540 -75.02 -1.96 -9.35
C ILE A 540 -74.99 -3.34 -8.69
N LEU A 541 -76.15 -3.95 -8.43
CA LEU A 541 -76.24 -5.32 -7.90
C LEU A 541 -75.56 -6.32 -8.85
N ILE A 542 -75.87 -6.25 -10.14
CA ILE A 542 -75.27 -7.14 -11.16
C ILE A 542 -73.75 -6.92 -11.23
N ASN A 543 -73.29 -5.68 -11.20
CA ASN A 543 -71.86 -5.36 -11.16
C ASN A 543 -71.20 -5.93 -9.89
N LEU A 544 -71.82 -5.79 -8.71
CA LEU A 544 -71.31 -6.36 -7.44
C LEU A 544 -71.20 -7.89 -7.51
N GLU A 545 -72.15 -8.55 -8.15
CA GLU A 545 -72.11 -10.01 -8.37
C GLU A 545 -70.97 -10.41 -9.31
N HIS A 546 -70.76 -9.69 -10.41
CA HIS A 546 -69.63 -9.94 -11.31
C HIS A 546 -68.27 -9.61 -10.67
N PHE A 547 -68.19 -8.62 -9.78
CA PHE A 547 -66.99 -8.37 -8.97
C PHE A 547 -66.75 -9.46 -7.92
N GLU A 548 -67.78 -10.05 -7.32
CA GLU A 548 -67.64 -11.21 -6.42
C GLU A 548 -67.01 -12.40 -7.16
N ILE A 549 -67.49 -12.69 -8.39
CA ILE A 549 -66.93 -13.75 -9.25
C ILE A 549 -65.50 -13.42 -9.67
N ALA A 550 -65.25 -12.17 -10.09
CA ALA A 550 -63.91 -11.71 -10.46
C ALA A 550 -62.91 -11.84 -9.30
N CYS A 551 -63.30 -11.52 -8.08
CA CYS A 551 -62.44 -11.66 -6.91
C CYS A 551 -62.09 -13.13 -6.62
N GLN A 552 -63.03 -14.06 -6.84
CA GLN A 552 -62.77 -15.51 -6.70
C GLN A 552 -61.78 -16.01 -7.76
N GLU A 553 -61.92 -15.57 -9.01
CA GLU A 553 -60.97 -15.91 -10.09
C GLU A 553 -59.61 -15.25 -9.86
N LEU A 554 -59.59 -14.02 -9.34
CA LEU A 554 -58.37 -13.32 -8.95
C LEU A 554 -57.64 -14.05 -7.81
N GLU A 555 -58.36 -14.56 -6.81
CA GLU A 555 -57.78 -15.42 -5.76
C GLU A 555 -57.10 -16.65 -6.36
N GLN A 556 -57.74 -17.31 -7.34
CA GLN A 556 -57.14 -18.45 -8.04
C GLN A 556 -55.91 -18.05 -8.87
N LEU A 557 -55.97 -16.90 -9.56
CA LEU A 557 -54.85 -16.39 -10.34
C LEU A 557 -53.65 -16.03 -9.45
N LEU A 558 -53.89 -15.38 -8.31
CA LEU A 558 -52.84 -15.09 -7.33
C LEU A 558 -52.23 -16.38 -6.79
N VAL A 559 -53.03 -17.41 -6.52
CA VAL A 559 -52.52 -18.74 -6.11
C VAL A 559 -51.68 -19.40 -7.21
N ARG A 560 -52.08 -19.29 -8.49
CA ARG A 560 -51.32 -19.84 -9.63
C ARG A 560 -50.06 -19.05 -9.95
N ALA A 561 -50.09 -17.73 -9.74
CA ALA A 561 -48.97 -16.83 -9.97
C ALA A 561 -47.89 -16.92 -8.89
N ARG A 562 -48.20 -17.51 -7.72
CA ARG A 562 -47.18 -17.80 -6.71
C ARG A 562 -46.15 -18.78 -7.25
N SER A 563 -44.88 -18.43 -7.04
CA SER A 563 -43.74 -19.32 -7.20
C SER A 563 -43.98 -20.65 -6.47
N SER A 564 -43.72 -21.77 -7.14
CA SER A 564 -43.91 -23.15 -6.65
C SER A 564 -43.22 -23.48 -5.31
N THR A 565 -42.34 -22.58 -4.84
CA THR A 565 -41.54 -22.68 -3.63
C THR A 565 -42.26 -22.24 -2.36
N SER A 566 -43.33 -21.44 -2.46
CA SER A 566 -44.04 -20.91 -1.29
C SER A 566 -45.31 -21.69 -0.99
N ALA A 567 -45.22 -22.62 -0.04
CA ALA A 567 -46.34 -23.38 0.53
C ALA A 567 -47.23 -22.48 1.42
N GLY A 568 -47.82 -21.43 0.85
CA GLY A 568 -48.79 -20.57 1.51
C GLY A 568 -50.21 -21.10 1.30
N GLY A 569 -50.99 -21.21 2.37
CA GLY A 569 -52.39 -21.66 2.33
C GLY A 569 -53.33 -20.84 1.43
N PRO A 570 -54.64 -21.17 1.41
CA PRO A 570 -55.60 -20.53 0.53
C PRO A 570 -55.65 -19.01 0.76
N LEU A 571 -55.43 -18.24 -0.31
CA LEU A 571 -55.63 -16.80 -0.32
C LEU A 571 -57.11 -16.51 -0.41
N LYS A 572 -57.66 -15.89 0.64
CA LYS A 572 -58.97 -15.25 0.57
C LYS A 572 -58.78 -13.74 0.69
N LEU A 573 -59.33 -13.01 -0.26
CA LEU A 573 -59.38 -11.56 -0.24
C LEU A 573 -60.48 -11.11 0.73
N LYS A 574 -60.20 -10.07 1.52
CA LYS A 574 -61.24 -9.45 2.36
C LYS A 574 -62.26 -8.73 1.49
N ALA A 575 -61.85 -8.28 0.30
CA ALA A 575 -62.74 -7.68 -0.69
C ALA A 575 -63.92 -8.60 -1.04
N THR A 576 -63.69 -9.91 -1.20
CA THR A 576 -64.74 -10.89 -1.55
C THR A 576 -65.87 -10.93 -0.52
N GLU A 577 -65.53 -10.92 0.77
CA GLU A 577 -66.55 -10.88 1.85
C GLU A 577 -67.30 -9.55 1.89
N ASN A 578 -66.61 -8.44 1.62
CA ASN A 578 -67.22 -7.12 1.56
C ASN A 578 -68.16 -6.96 0.36
N PHE A 579 -67.78 -7.42 -0.82
CA PHE A 579 -68.66 -7.44 -2.00
C PHE A 579 -69.93 -8.27 -1.72
N ARG A 580 -69.78 -9.44 -1.08
CA ARG A 580 -70.91 -10.28 -0.69
C ARG A 580 -71.84 -9.63 0.33
N ASN A 581 -71.28 -8.91 1.32
CA ASN A 581 -72.08 -8.17 2.29
C ASN A 581 -72.81 -7.00 1.63
N ASN A 582 -72.14 -6.28 0.73
CA ASN A 582 -72.72 -5.16 -0.01
C ASN A 582 -73.79 -5.62 -1.01
N LYS A 583 -73.64 -6.81 -1.62
CA LYS A 583 -74.69 -7.45 -2.42
C LYS A 583 -75.98 -7.64 -1.62
N LYS A 584 -75.89 -8.20 -0.41
CA LYS A 584 -77.05 -8.35 0.49
C LYS A 584 -77.67 -7.00 0.89
N THR A 585 -76.85 -5.97 1.08
CA THR A 585 -77.33 -4.62 1.36
C THR A 585 -78.06 -4.02 0.17
N ALA A 586 -77.53 -4.21 -1.04
CA ALA A 586 -78.18 -3.78 -2.29
C ALA A 586 -79.51 -4.52 -2.52
N GLU A 587 -79.56 -5.83 -2.29
CA GLU A 587 -80.81 -6.61 -2.37
C GLU A 587 -81.86 -6.07 -1.40
N LYS A 588 -81.51 -5.85 -0.13
CA LYS A 588 -82.42 -5.27 0.86
C LYS A 588 -82.93 -3.91 0.42
N ARG A 589 -82.07 -3.07 -0.14
CA ARG A 589 -82.45 -1.74 -0.63
C ARG A 589 -83.42 -1.80 -1.81
N ILE A 590 -83.22 -2.75 -2.72
CA ILE A 590 -84.16 -3.04 -3.82
C ILE A 590 -85.52 -3.43 -3.23
N PHE A 591 -85.56 -4.34 -2.25
CA PHE A 591 -86.81 -4.71 -1.59
C PHE A 591 -87.49 -3.53 -0.89
N GLU A 592 -86.74 -2.68 -0.19
CA GLU A 592 -87.27 -1.47 0.45
C GLU A 592 -87.90 -0.51 -0.57
N LEU A 593 -87.23 -0.26 -1.69
CA LEU A 593 -87.72 0.66 -2.72
C LEU A 593 -88.92 0.08 -3.48
N VAL A 594 -88.91 -1.22 -3.77
CA VAL A 594 -90.05 -1.90 -4.38
C VAL A 594 -91.24 -1.89 -3.44
N ASN A 595 -91.04 -2.19 -2.15
CA ASN A 595 -92.11 -2.16 -1.15
C ASN A 595 -92.66 -0.74 -0.97
N SER A 596 -91.79 0.28 -0.83
CA SER A 596 -92.22 1.67 -0.79
C SER A 596 -93.00 2.07 -2.04
N LYS A 597 -92.62 1.56 -3.22
CA LYS A 597 -93.34 1.87 -4.45
C LYS A 597 -94.68 1.14 -4.56
N ILE A 598 -94.77 -0.08 -4.03
CA ILE A 598 -96.03 -0.81 -3.89
C ILE A 598 -96.94 -0.09 -2.90
N ASP A 599 -96.42 0.34 -1.75
CA ASP A 599 -97.17 1.10 -0.75
C ASP A 599 -97.69 2.42 -1.34
N ASP A 600 -96.85 3.18 -2.07
CA ASP A 600 -97.29 4.38 -2.81
C ASP A 600 -98.45 4.08 -3.77
N LEU A 601 -98.37 2.97 -4.50
CA LEU A 601 -99.39 2.57 -5.48
C LEU A 601 -100.68 2.10 -4.81
N VAL A 602 -100.59 1.43 -3.65
CA VAL A 602 -101.73 1.00 -2.85
C VAL A 602 -102.40 2.19 -2.17
N ASP A 603 -101.65 3.17 -1.68
CA ASP A 603 -102.17 4.41 -1.11
C ASP A 603 -102.82 5.32 -2.16
N THR A 604 -102.33 5.28 -3.41
CA THR A 604 -102.93 6.01 -4.54
C THR A 604 -104.16 5.29 -5.12
N ALA A 605 -104.34 4.01 -4.80
CA ALA A 605 -105.52 3.28 -5.22
C ALA A 605 -106.72 3.71 -4.37
N GLU A 606 -107.51 4.65 -4.88
CA GLU A 606 -108.85 4.96 -4.35
C GLU A 606 -109.74 3.72 -4.54
N TYR A 607 -109.73 2.82 -3.56
CA TYR A 607 -110.76 1.80 -3.46
C TYR A 607 -112.06 2.49 -3.04
N ASP A 608 -113.03 2.57 -3.94
CA ASP A 608 -114.41 2.91 -3.60
C ASP A 608 -114.93 1.92 -2.54
N TRP A 609 -115.06 2.39 -1.31
CA TRP A 609 -115.84 1.72 -0.27
C TRP A 609 -117.27 2.24 -0.25
#